data_AF-A0A1G9ISI0-F1
#
_entry.id   AF-A0A1G9ISI0-F1
#
_cell.length_a   1.000
_cell.length_b   1.000
_cell.length_c   1.000
_cell.angle_alpha   90.00
_cell.angle_beta   90.00
_cell.angle_gamma   90.00
#
_symmetry.space_group_name_H-M   'P 1'
#
loop_
_entity.id
_entity.type
_entity.pdbx_description
1 polymer ?
#
loop_
_entity_poly.entity_id
_entity_poly.type
_entity_poly.pdbx_seq_one_letter_code
_entity_poly.pdbx_strand_id
1 'polypeptide(L)' 'MPVARIERVIGGLVTAWAEPGSDGYFACHHFGSNVHPAHLSSLDEVADFLRSHLGSGVRMNPGWVKIVRNIHIDGVLLR' A
#
# COMPACT_ATOMS: atom_id res chain seq x y z
N MET A 1 8.69 9.11 12.71
CA MET A 1 8.55 7.76 13.29
C MET A 1 8.42 6.79 12.13
N PRO A 2 9.03 5.61 12.19
CA PRO A 2 8.91 4.61 11.13
C PRO A 2 7.45 4.16 11.02
N VAL A 3 7.01 3.92 9.79
CA VAL A 3 5.66 3.43 9.50
C VAL A 3 5.55 1.98 9.98
N ALA A 4 4.58 1.72 10.86
CA ALA A 4 4.39 0.41 11.45
C ALA A 4 3.40 -0.44 10.64
N ARG A 5 2.37 0.18 10.04
CA ARG A 5 1.36 -0.53 9.25
C ARG A 5 0.75 0.34 8.17
N ILE A 6 0.42 -0.31 7.06
CA ILE A 6 -0.36 0.27 5.96
C ILE A 6 -1.51 -0.69 5.67
N GLU A 7 -2.74 -0.20 5.82
CA GLU A 7 -3.95 -1.02 5.87
C GLU A 7 -5.05 -0.43 5.00
N ARG A 8 -5.89 -1.28 4.43
CA ARG A 8 -7.16 -0.87 3.84
C ARG A 8 -8.27 -0.99 4.88
N VAL A 9 -8.88 0.13 5.25
CA VAL A 9 -9.98 0.14 6.23
C VAL A 9 -11.29 0.54 5.56
N ILE A 10 -12.33 -0.29 5.67
CA ILE A 10 -13.68 -0.01 5.14
C ILE A 10 -14.67 -0.14 6.27
N GLY A 11 -15.46 0.91 6.54
CA GLY A 11 -16.44 0.89 7.63
C GLY A 11 -15.83 0.64 9.01
N GLY A 12 -14.58 1.05 9.23
CA GLY A 12 -13.83 0.81 10.47
C GLY A 12 -13.18 -0.57 10.58
N LEU A 13 -13.35 -1.45 9.60
CA LEU A 13 -12.75 -2.79 9.58
C LEU A 13 -11.52 -2.83 8.68
N VAL A 14 -10.43 -3.41 9.18
CA VAL A 14 -9.26 -3.73 8.36
C VAL A 14 -9.63 -4.88 7.42
N THR A 15 -9.55 -4.61 6.12
CA THR A 15 -9.93 -5.55 5.05
C THR A 15 -8.72 -6.07 4.27
N ALA A 16 -7.60 -5.35 4.30
CA ALA A 16 -6.34 -5.77 3.74
C ALA A 16 -5.17 -5.00 4.40
N TRP A 17 -3.95 -5.50 4.30
CA TRP A 17 -2.74 -4.86 4.79
C TRP A 17 -1.56 -5.08 3.85
N ALA A 18 -0.63 -4.14 3.82
CA ALA A 18 0.56 -4.23 3.02
C ALA A 18 1.53 -5.24 3.66
N GLU A 19 1.93 -6.24 2.88
CA GLU A 19 2.98 -7.20 3.24
C GLU A 19 3.98 -7.31 2.09
N PRO A 20 5.24 -7.60 2.41
CA PRO A 20 6.20 -7.97 1.38
C PRO A 20 5.76 -9.30 0.73
N GLY A 21 5.94 -9.40 -0.58
CA GLY A 21 5.77 -10.64 -1.31
C GLY A 21 6.82 -11.67 -0.93
N SER A 22 6.76 -12.84 -1.56
CA SER A 22 7.76 -13.90 -1.37
C SER A 22 9.18 -13.48 -1.79
N ASP A 23 9.31 -12.44 -2.61
CA ASP A 23 10.56 -11.83 -3.03
C ASP A 23 11.12 -10.82 -2.01
N GLY A 24 10.40 -10.57 -0.91
CA GLY A 24 10.78 -9.62 0.13
C GLY A 24 10.42 -8.17 -0.15
N TYR A 25 9.69 -7.88 -1.25
CA TYR A 25 9.36 -6.53 -1.65
C TYR A 25 7.85 -6.25 -1.63
N PHE A 26 7.50 -5.00 -1.38
CA PHE A 26 6.15 -4.48 -1.56
C PHE A 26 5.94 -4.10 -3.03
N ALA A 27 4.87 -4.61 -3.63
CA ALA A 27 4.51 -4.29 -5.00
C ALA A 27 3.62 -3.04 -5.06
N CYS A 28 4.23 -1.88 -5.31
CA CYS A 28 3.54 -0.62 -5.55
C CYS A 28 3.34 -0.38 -7.05
N HIS A 29 2.27 0.30 -7.43
CA HIS A 29 1.95 0.55 -8.82
C HIS A 29 1.45 1.97 -8.99
N HIS A 30 2.06 2.70 -9.93
CA HIS A 30 1.60 4.03 -10.32
C HIS A 30 0.14 4.03 -10.78
N PHE A 31 -0.49 5.20 -10.72
CA PHE A 31 -1.82 5.41 -11.29
C PHE A 31 -1.89 4.93 -12.75
N GLY A 32 -2.96 4.22 -13.12
CA GLY A 32 -3.13 3.64 -14.45
C GLY A 32 -2.28 2.39 -14.78
N SER A 33 -1.27 2.04 -13.98
CA SER A 33 -0.45 0.83 -14.18
C SER A 33 -0.87 -0.31 -13.26
N ASN A 34 -0.91 -1.54 -13.79
CA ASN A 34 -1.08 -2.78 -13.01
C ASN A 34 0.00 -3.83 -13.32
N VAL A 35 0.86 -3.57 -14.31
CA VAL A 35 1.78 -4.57 -14.90
C VAL A 35 3.22 -4.34 -14.43
N HIS A 36 3.63 -3.09 -14.26
CA HIS A 36 4.98 -2.73 -13.83
C HIS A 36 4.95 -2.26 -12.39
N PRO A 37 5.23 -3.14 -11.41
CA PRO A 37 5.36 -2.73 -10.03
C PRO A 37 6.69 -2.00 -9.79
N ALA A 38 6.64 -0.98 -8.94
CA ALA A 38 7.79 -0.49 -8.20
C ALA A 38 7.95 -1.39 -6.96
N HIS A 39 9.10 -2.07 -6.87
CA HIS A 39 9.44 -2.91 -5.74
C HIS A 39 10.08 -2.04 -4.66
N LEU A 40 9.40 -1.94 -3.51
CA LEU A 40 9.86 -1.17 -2.36
C LEU A 40 10.20 -2.14 -1.22
N SER A 41 11.21 -1.79 -0.43
CA SER A 41 11.80 -2.69 0.57
C SER A 41 11.25 -2.49 1.98
N SER A 42 10.53 -1.39 2.22
CA SER A 42 10.02 -1.02 3.54
C SER A 42 8.65 -0.33 3.47
N LEU A 43 7.92 -0.34 4.58
CA LEU A 43 6.67 0.42 4.71
C LEU A 43 6.88 1.94 4.65
N ASP A 44 8.05 2.44 5.06
CA ASP A 44 8.40 3.85 4.94
C ASP A 44 8.46 4.27 3.46
N GLU A 45 9.17 3.49 2.63
CA GLU A 45 9.21 3.72 1.18
C GLU A 45 7.82 3.63 0.55
N VAL A 46 6.99 2.65 0.96
CA VAL A 46 5.61 2.51 0.47
C VAL A 46 4.77 3.73 0.86
N ALA A 47 4.89 4.21 2.09
CA ALA A 47 4.17 5.38 2.55
C ALA A 47 4.58 6.63 1.77
N ASP A 48 5.88 6.83 1.54
CA ASP A 48 6.39 7.96 0.76
C ASP A 48 5.96 7.88 -0.71
N PHE A 49 5.97 6.68 -1.30
CA PHE A 49 5.46 6.44 -2.65
C PHE A 49 3.97 6.81 -2.77
N LEU A 50 3.14 6.32 -1.84
CA LEU A 50 1.70 6.57 -1.85
C LEU A 50 1.35 8.04 -1.60
N ARG A 51 2.11 8.74 -0.76
CA ARG A 51 1.95 10.19 -0.52
C ARG A 51 2.35 11.04 -1.72
N SER A 52 3.41 10.64 -2.42
CA SER A 52 3.95 11.39 -3.56
C SER A 52 3.21 11.12 -4.87
N HIS A 53 2.55 9.97 -5.02
CA HIS A 53 1.89 9.57 -6.26
C HIS A 53 0.39 9.31 -6.07
N LEU A 54 -0.41 10.38 -6.10
CA LEU A 54 -1.86 10.30 -5.96
C LEU A 54 -2.50 9.32 -6.97
N GLY A 55 -3.46 8.53 -6.48
CA GLY A 55 -4.14 7.49 -7.26
C GLY A 55 -3.30 6.22 -7.52
N SER A 56 -2.04 6.20 -7.10
CA SER A 56 -1.23 4.99 -7.08
C SER A 56 -1.69 4.05 -5.97
N GLY A 57 -1.26 2.81 -6.04
CA GLY A 57 -1.70 1.79 -5.11
C GLY A 57 -0.62 0.77 -4.78
N VAL A 58 -0.88 -0.02 -3.77
CA VAL A 58 0.00 -1.11 -3.32
C VAL A 58 -0.81 -2.41 -3.30
N ARG A 59 -0.17 -3.53 -3.63
CA ARG A 59 -0.79 -4.85 -3.46
C ARG A 59 -0.83 -5.21 -1.99
N MET A 60 -2.00 -5.63 -1.51
CA MET A 60 -2.23 -5.95 -0.11
C MET A 60 -2.76 -7.38 0.07
N ASN A 61 -2.45 -7.99 1.20
CA ASN A 61 -2.98 -9.27 1.66
C ASN A 61 -4.29 -9.02 2.45
N PRO A 62 -5.35 -9.83 2.34
CA PRO A 62 -5.52 -10.99 1.46
C PRO A 62 -5.80 -10.62 0.00
N GLY A 63 -5.43 -11.55 -0.89
CA GLY A 63 -5.77 -11.52 -2.31
C GLY A 63 -4.76 -10.83 -3.22
N TRP A 64 -3.75 -10.15 -2.67
CA TRP A 64 -2.66 -9.52 -3.42
C TRP A 64 -3.16 -8.57 -4.52
N VAL A 65 -4.33 -7.98 -4.30
CA VAL A 65 -4.96 -7.03 -5.22
C VAL A 65 -4.40 -5.62 -4.99
N LYS A 66 -4.27 -4.85 -6.07
CA LYS A 66 -3.86 -3.44 -5.98
C LYS A 66 -4.96 -2.64 -5.28
N ILE A 67 -4.63 -2.06 -4.13
CA ILE A 67 -5.48 -1.14 -3.40
C ILE A 67 -5.02 0.29 -3.67
N VAL A 68 -5.96 1.16 -4.05
CA VAL A 68 -5.72 2.58 -4.40
C VAL A 68 -6.52 3.55 -3.54
N ARG A 69 -7.40 3.05 -2.65
CA ARG A 69 -8.33 3.85 -1.85
C ARG A 69 -8.53 3.25 -0.47
N ASN A 70 -8.95 4.11 0.46
CA ASN A 70 -9.18 3.77 1.86
C ASN A 70 -7.92 3.21 2.53
N ILE A 71 -6.75 3.63 2.05
CA ILE A 71 -5.46 3.25 2.61
C ILE A 71 -5.21 4.10 3.84
N HIS A 72 -4.89 3.47 4.95
CA HIS A 72 -4.52 4.12 6.21
C HIS A 72 -3.07 3.80 6.49
N ILE A 73 -2.29 4.82 6.79
CA ILE A 73 -0.89 4.70 7.21
C ILE A 73 -0.88 5.00 8.70
N ASP A 74 -0.56 4.00 9.52
CA ASP A 74 -0.65 4.07 10.99
C ASP A 74 -1.99 4.59 11.51
N GLY A 75 -3.09 4.22 10.83
CA GLY A 75 -4.45 4.63 11.18
C GLY A 75 -4.86 6.01 10.62
N VAL A 76 -3.98 6.73 9.94
CA VAL A 76 -4.31 7.99 9.26
C VAL A 76 -4.72 7.70 7.81
N LEU A 77 -5.95 8.05 7.45
CA LEU A 77 -6.46 7.91 6.09
C LEU A 77 -5.63 8.75 5.12
N LEU A 78 -5.08 8.10 4.10
CA LEU A 78 -4.45 8.73 2.95
C LEU A 78 -5.56 9.33 2.06
N ARG A 79 -5.52 10.65 1.86
CA ARG A 79 -6.47 11.41 1.05
C ARG A 79 -6.10 11.42 -0.43
#